data_AF-A0A646HNB9-F1
#
_entry.id   AF-A0A646HNB9-F1
#
_cell.length_a   1.000
_cell.length_b   1.000
_cell.length_c   1.000
_cell.angle_alpha   90.00
_cell.angle_beta   90.00
_cell.angle_gamma   90.00
#
_symmetry.space_group_name_H-M   'P 1'
#
loop_
_entity.id
_entity.type
_entity.pdbx_description
1 polymer ?
#
loop_
_entity_poly.entity_id
_entity_poly.type
_entity_poly.pdbx_seq_one_letter_code
_entity_poly.pdbx_strand_id
1 'polypeptide(L)'
;MKLEKKKEGDIGDAKNVQNSMNGATKSAERKYSIYVPFEVMDFLGNDLMIVSPKRFSKIKAFRYLLSRHIDGLENGELKRNYISQLSKDWKWTRQTVVSFLKSLQEMNVIDIKLILRAKMVSINPAIVVANVSKEELGKMAQRKLLQLPSPLPHIPSGETK
;
A
#
# COMPACT_ATOMS: atom_id res chain seq x y z
N MET A 1 65.09 25.28 -6.61
CA MET A 1 64.40 24.20 -7.35
C MET A 1 64.03 23.10 -6.37
N LYS A 2 62.73 22.87 -6.15
CA LYS A 2 62.05 21.58 -5.87
C LYS A 2 60.65 21.91 -5.33
N LEU A 3 59.67 21.95 -6.24
CA LEU A 3 58.25 21.92 -5.91
C LEU A 3 57.89 20.44 -5.71
N GLU A 4 57.42 20.06 -4.53
CA GLU A 4 56.82 18.74 -4.31
C GLU A 4 55.49 18.64 -5.07
N LYS A 5 55.43 17.74 -6.04
CA LYS A 5 54.19 17.40 -6.74
C LYS A 5 53.34 16.53 -5.82
N LYS A 6 52.23 17.07 -5.32
CA LYS A 6 51.15 16.26 -4.75
C LYS A 6 50.51 15.44 -5.86
N LYS A 7 50.49 14.12 -5.67
CA LYS A 7 49.79 13.13 -6.50
C LYS A 7 48.31 13.52 -6.59
N GLU A 8 47.86 13.86 -7.80
CA GLU A 8 46.43 13.84 -8.15
C GLU A 8 45.93 12.40 -7.98
N GLY A 9 44.90 12.25 -7.16
CA GLY A 9 44.19 10.99 -7.00
C GLY A 9 43.56 10.61 -8.34
N ASP A 10 43.88 9.41 -8.78
CA ASP A 10 43.32 8.72 -9.94
C ASP A 10 41.78 8.80 -9.90
N ILE A 11 41.21 9.67 -10.74
CA ILE A 11 39.77 9.74 -10.97
C ILE A 11 39.45 8.51 -11.80
N GLY A 12 39.10 7.43 -11.09
CA GLY A 12 38.69 6.18 -11.70
C GLY A 12 37.62 6.42 -12.76
N ASP A 13 37.85 5.84 -13.94
CA ASP A 13 37.03 5.90 -15.14
C ASP A 13 35.52 5.95 -14.85
N ALA A 14 34.93 7.12 -15.11
CA ALA A 14 33.48 7.37 -15.07
C ALA A 14 32.67 6.58 -16.14
N LYS A 15 33.26 5.55 -16.75
CA LYS A 15 32.65 4.70 -17.77
C LYS A 15 32.14 3.36 -17.24
N ASN A 16 32.42 2.99 -15.99
CA ASN A 16 31.98 1.72 -15.40
C ASN A 16 30.70 1.80 -14.54
N VAL A 17 30.05 2.97 -14.45
CA VAL A 17 28.79 3.09 -13.68
C VAL A 17 27.55 2.81 -14.54
N GLN A 18 27.70 2.78 -15.88
CA GLN A 18 26.56 2.64 -16.78
C GLN A 18 26.09 1.19 -16.99
N ASN A 19 26.91 0.18 -16.72
CA ASN A 19 26.54 -1.22 -16.93
C ASN A 19 25.75 -1.86 -15.78
N SER A 20 25.53 -1.15 -14.67
CA SER A 20 24.73 -1.67 -13.54
C SER A 20 23.23 -1.35 -13.65
N MET A 21 22.81 -0.51 -14.61
CA MET A 21 21.39 -0.20 -14.86
C MET A 21 20.68 -1.18 -15.80
N ASN A 22 21.40 -2.17 -16.34
CA ASN A 22 20.84 -3.12 -17.30
C ASN A 22 20.29 -4.37 -16.61
N GLY A 23 20.45 -4.45 -15.28
CA GLY A 23 19.74 -5.38 -14.39
C GLY A 23 18.29 -4.97 -14.14
N ALA A 24 17.60 -4.46 -15.16
CA ALA A 24 16.15 -4.60 -15.20
C ALA A 24 15.87 -6.10 -15.34
N THR A 25 15.87 -6.80 -14.20
CA THR A 25 14.96 -7.93 -14.00
C THR A 25 13.67 -7.50 -14.68
N LYS A 26 13.21 -8.25 -15.69
CA LYS A 26 11.92 -8.00 -16.35
C LYS A 26 10.92 -7.77 -15.24
N SER A 27 10.67 -6.50 -14.90
CA SER A 27 9.96 -6.20 -13.67
C SER A 27 8.60 -6.75 -13.95
N ALA A 28 8.12 -7.69 -13.13
CA ALA A 28 6.76 -8.19 -13.22
C ALA A 28 5.87 -6.98 -13.54
N GLU A 29 5.18 -7.04 -14.67
CA GLU A 29 4.47 -5.91 -15.25
C GLU A 29 3.76 -5.14 -14.13
N ARG A 30 4.10 -3.85 -13.96
CA ARG A 30 3.62 -3.08 -12.81
C ARG A 30 2.12 -2.94 -12.92
N LYS A 31 1.37 -3.85 -12.30
CA LYS A 31 -0.12 -3.88 -12.35
C LYS A 31 -0.75 -2.60 -11.80
N TYR A 32 -0.05 -1.90 -10.91
CA TYR A 32 -0.56 -0.70 -10.26
C TYR A 32 0.50 0.41 -10.23
N SER A 33 0.05 1.63 -10.47
CA SER A 33 0.77 2.88 -10.22
C SER A 33 0.16 3.56 -8.99
N ILE A 34 1.01 4.13 -8.13
CA ILE A 34 0.57 4.85 -6.92
C ILE A 34 0.97 6.31 -7.07
N TYR A 35 -0.01 7.21 -6.98
CA TYR A 35 0.17 8.65 -7.07
C TYR A 35 0.03 9.26 -5.68
N VAL A 36 1.13 9.80 -5.16
CA VAL A 36 1.18 10.37 -3.80
C VAL A 36 1.55 11.85 -3.91
N PRO A 37 0.71 12.77 -3.41
CA PRO A 37 1.06 14.20 -3.33
C PRO A 37 2.31 14.44 -2.49
N PHE A 38 3.06 15.50 -2.78
CA PHE A 38 4.30 15.81 -2.06
C PHE A 38 4.06 16.08 -0.57
N GLU A 39 2.95 16.73 -0.24
CA GLU A 39 2.54 17.03 1.14
C GLU A 39 2.38 15.75 1.97
N VAL A 40 1.90 14.68 1.33
CA VAL A 40 1.79 13.37 1.96
C VAL A 40 3.18 12.79 2.19
N MET A 41 4.09 12.90 1.22
CA MET A 41 5.47 12.42 1.36
C MET A 41 6.20 13.15 2.50
N ASP A 42 6.05 14.46 2.60
CA ASP A 42 6.62 15.27 3.69
C ASP A 42 6.05 14.87 5.05
N PHE A 43 4.72 14.69 5.12
CA PHE A 43 4.06 14.21 6.34
C PHE A 43 4.54 12.82 6.78
N LEU A 44 4.72 11.90 5.82
CA LEU A 44 5.17 10.53 6.06
C LEU A 44 6.66 10.46 6.43
N GLY A 45 7.47 11.36 5.87
CA GLY A 45 8.90 11.47 6.17
C GLY A 45 9.18 12.12 7.52
N ASN A 46 8.30 12.99 8.00
CA ASN A 46 8.43 13.64 9.30
C ASN A 46 7.96 12.71 10.43
N ASP A 47 8.80 11.73 10.75
CA ASP A 47 8.54 10.73 11.78
C ASP A 47 9.33 11.00 13.06
N LEU A 48 8.72 11.79 13.95
CA LEU A 48 9.23 12.05 15.30
C LEU A 48 9.27 10.78 16.18
N MET A 49 8.71 9.64 15.72
CA MET A 49 8.48 8.43 16.51
C MET A 49 9.52 7.33 16.32
N ILE A 50 10.65 7.57 15.64
CA ILE A 50 11.76 6.59 15.43
C ILE A 50 12.54 6.29 16.73
N VAL A 51 11.90 6.33 17.89
CA VAL A 51 12.52 5.98 19.17
C VAL A 51 12.55 4.46 19.38
N SER A 52 11.85 3.66 18.55
CA SER A 52 11.86 2.19 18.69
C SER A 52 11.79 1.45 17.35
N PRO A 53 12.74 0.52 17.06
CA PRO A 53 12.73 -0.28 15.83
C PRO A 53 11.56 -1.26 15.74
N LYS A 54 10.84 -1.50 16.85
CA LYS A 54 9.68 -2.38 16.91
C LYS A 54 8.38 -1.69 16.49
N ARG A 55 8.35 -0.35 16.46
CA ARG A 55 7.18 0.43 16.07
C ARG A 55 7.21 0.70 14.57
N PHE A 56 6.03 0.82 13.97
CA PHE A 56 5.97 1.25 12.58
C PHE A 56 6.32 2.73 12.49
N SER A 57 7.02 3.09 11.42
CA SER A 57 7.10 4.47 10.99
C SER A 57 5.82 4.87 10.26
N LYS A 58 5.56 6.18 10.11
CA LYS A 58 4.45 6.70 9.28
C LYS A 58 4.50 6.13 7.86
N ILE A 59 5.67 6.16 7.22
CA ILE A 59 5.85 5.60 5.88
C ILE A 59 5.60 4.09 5.84
N LYS A 60 6.00 3.34 6.86
CA LYS A 60 5.75 1.89 6.96
C LYS A 60 4.27 1.58 7.18
N ALA A 61 3.58 2.36 8.01
CA ALA A 61 2.13 2.26 8.22
C ALA A 61 1.35 2.60 6.94
N PHE A 62 1.76 3.62 6.20
CA PHE A 62 1.16 3.95 4.92
C PHE A 62 1.35 2.84 3.88
N ARG A 63 2.58 2.33 3.73
CA ARG A 63 2.88 1.19 2.86
C ARG A 63 2.03 -0.03 3.20
N TYR A 64 1.85 -0.30 4.50
CA TYR A 64 1.01 -1.40 4.97
C TYR A 64 -0.45 -1.27 4.51
N LEU A 65 -1.04 -0.07 4.59
CA LEU A 65 -2.41 0.17 4.11
C LEU A 65 -2.51 -0.06 2.59
N LEU A 66 -1.53 0.42 1.82
CA LEU A 66 -1.47 0.22 0.37
C LEU A 66 -1.38 -1.27 0.00
N SER A 67 -0.49 -2.03 0.65
CA SER A 67 -0.35 -3.47 0.40
C SER A 67 -1.66 -4.21 0.68
N ARG A 68 -2.32 -3.95 1.81
CA ARG A 68 -3.62 -4.57 2.12
C ARG A 68 -4.70 -4.23 1.09
N HIS A 69 -4.68 -3.00 0.57
CA HIS A 69 -5.64 -2.59 -0.45
C HIS A 69 -5.40 -3.32 -1.77
N ILE A 70 -4.15 -3.35 -2.26
CA ILE A 70 -3.77 -4.05 -3.49
C ILE A 70 -4.06 -5.55 -3.37
N ASP A 71 -3.70 -6.18 -2.25
CA ASP A 71 -4.04 -7.57 -1.98
C ASP A 71 -5.56 -7.81 -2.08
N GLY A 72 -6.36 -6.86 -1.58
CA GLY A 72 -7.81 -6.95 -1.65
C GLY A 72 -8.37 -6.76 -3.05
N LEU A 73 -7.74 -5.92 -3.88
CA LEU A 73 -8.08 -5.79 -5.29
C LEU A 73 -7.78 -7.08 -6.07
N GLU A 74 -6.61 -7.69 -5.84
CA GLU A 74 -6.19 -8.90 -6.55
C GLU A 74 -7.02 -10.14 -6.16
N ASN A 75 -7.41 -10.24 -4.89
CA ASN A 75 -8.12 -11.41 -4.36
C ASN A 75 -9.65 -11.25 -4.35
N GLY A 76 -10.19 -10.08 -4.72
CA GLY A 76 -11.63 -9.78 -4.69
C GLY A 76 -12.20 -9.50 -3.30
N GLU A 77 -11.41 -9.66 -2.23
CA GLU A 77 -11.81 -9.42 -0.85
C GLU A 77 -11.16 -8.17 -0.26
N LEU A 78 -11.95 -7.09 -0.12
CA LEU A 78 -11.48 -5.90 0.57
C LEU A 78 -11.28 -6.18 2.07
N LYS A 79 -10.02 -6.38 2.46
CA LYS A 79 -9.63 -6.56 3.86
C LYS A 79 -9.96 -5.30 4.66
N ARG A 80 -10.86 -5.43 5.63
CA ARG A 80 -11.25 -4.33 6.52
C ARG A 80 -10.11 -3.99 7.47
N ASN A 81 -9.74 -2.72 7.51
CA ASN A 81 -8.77 -2.20 8.48
C ASN A 81 -9.52 -1.59 9.67
N TYR A 82 -9.38 -2.20 10.86
CA TYR A 82 -9.94 -1.68 12.10
C TYR A 82 -8.86 -1.01 12.95
N ILE A 83 -9.16 0.16 13.55
CA ILE A 83 -8.22 0.93 14.37
C ILE A 83 -7.58 0.08 15.49
N SER A 84 -8.35 -0.81 16.12
CA SER A 84 -7.85 -1.72 17.16
C SER A 84 -6.77 -2.68 16.64
N GLN A 85 -6.94 -3.18 15.43
CA GLN A 85 -5.98 -4.07 14.77
C GLN A 85 -4.73 -3.28 14.36
N LEU A 86 -4.91 -2.12 13.73
CA LEU A 86 -3.80 -1.27 13.31
C LEU A 86 -2.94 -0.83 14.50
N SER A 87 -3.56 -0.49 15.63
CA SER A 87 -2.85 -0.17 16.88
C SER A 87 -1.95 -1.32 17.36
N LYS A 88 -2.43 -2.57 17.29
CA LYS A 88 -1.66 -3.76 17.67
C LYS A 88 -0.53 -4.06 16.68
N ASP A 89 -0.81 -3.97 15.39
CA ASP A 89 0.13 -4.31 14.31
C ASP A 89 1.26 -3.27 14.22
N TRP A 90 0.92 -2.00 14.34
CA TRP A 90 1.86 -0.88 14.22
C TRP A 90 2.58 -0.55 15.53
N LYS A 91 2.14 -1.16 16.64
CA LYS A 91 2.61 -0.87 18.01
C LYS A 91 2.46 0.61 18.37
N TRP A 92 1.37 1.21 17.91
CA TRP A 92 0.98 2.59 18.18
C TRP A 92 -0.18 2.64 19.16
N THR A 93 -0.29 3.73 19.92
CA THR A 93 -1.51 3.97 20.70
C THR A 93 -2.70 4.16 19.74
N ARG A 94 -3.93 3.87 20.20
CA ARG A 94 -5.13 4.14 19.40
C ARG A 94 -5.22 5.62 18.99
N GLN A 95 -4.82 6.54 19.86
CA GLN A 95 -4.82 7.97 19.57
C GLN A 95 -3.86 8.32 18.44
N THR A 96 -2.64 7.76 18.44
CA THR A 96 -1.66 7.95 17.37
C THR A 96 -2.19 7.43 16.04
N VAL A 97 -2.80 6.23 16.03
CA VAL A 97 -3.43 5.66 14.82
C VAL A 97 -4.54 6.59 14.31
N VAL A 98 -5.45 7.04 15.18
CA VAL A 98 -6.55 7.92 14.78
C VAL A 98 -6.04 9.24 14.23
N SER A 99 -5.05 9.86 14.88
CA SER A 99 -4.45 11.11 14.43
C SER A 99 -3.82 10.95 13.04
N PHE A 100 -3.01 9.90 12.85
CA PHE A 100 -2.39 9.59 11.56
C PHE A 100 -3.43 9.39 10.45
N LEU A 101 -4.47 8.60 10.71
CA LEU A 101 -5.52 8.34 9.73
C LEU A 101 -6.33 9.61 9.40
N LYS A 102 -6.59 10.48 10.38
CA LYS A 102 -7.24 11.76 10.12
C LYS A 102 -6.41 12.65 9.20
N SER A 103 -5.11 12.77 9.42
CA SER A 103 -4.24 13.55 8.53
C SER A 103 -4.22 12.99 7.10
N LEU A 104 -4.15 11.66 6.94
CA LEU A 104 -4.23 11.05 5.61
C LEU A 104 -5.59 11.28 4.93
N GLN A 105 -6.68 11.32 5.71
CA GLN A 105 -8.01 11.62 5.20
C GLN A 105 -8.14 13.09 4.77
N GLU A 106 -7.60 14.03 5.55
CA GLU A 106 -7.54 15.46 5.21
C GLU A 106 -6.73 15.71 3.93
N MET A 107 -5.68 14.92 3.69
CA MET A 107 -4.89 14.93 2.46
C MET A 107 -5.50 14.11 1.31
N ASN A 108 -6.75 13.64 1.46
CA ASN A 108 -7.50 12.90 0.43
C ASN A 108 -6.86 11.58 -0.03
N VAL A 109 -6.02 10.98 0.81
CA VAL A 109 -5.28 9.73 0.51
C VAL A 109 -6.10 8.50 0.89
N ILE A 110 -6.92 8.63 1.93
CA ILE A 110 -7.77 7.56 2.46
C ILE A 110 -9.18 8.07 2.76
N ASP A 111 -10.12 7.15 2.79
CA ASP A 111 -11.47 7.36 3.29
C ASP A 111 -11.67 6.56 4.58
N ILE A 112 -12.36 7.17 5.55
CA ILE A 112 -12.84 6.47 6.74
C ILE A 112 -14.37 6.41 6.68
N LYS A 113 -14.91 5.22 6.41
CA LYS A 113 -16.36 4.98 6.31
C LYS A 113 -16.85 4.22 7.54
N LEU A 114 -18.01 4.62 8.09
CA LEU A 114 -18.67 3.86 9.14
C LEU A 114 -19.53 2.77 8.48
N ILE A 115 -19.20 1.50 8.71
CA ILE A 115 -19.95 0.35 8.21
C ILE A 115 -20.27 -0.55 9.40
N LEU A 116 -21.57 -0.87 9.61
CA LEU A 116 -22.03 -1.79 10.65
C LEU A 116 -21.40 -1.50 12.03
N ARG A 117 -21.38 -0.21 12.43
CA ARG A 117 -20.82 0.30 13.70
C ARG A 117 -19.29 0.26 13.83
N ALA A 118 -18.55 -0.10 12.78
CA ALA A 118 -17.09 -0.05 12.77
C ALA A 118 -16.55 1.00 11.79
N LYS A 119 -15.52 1.75 12.20
CA LYS A 119 -14.78 2.65 11.31
C LYS A 119 -13.83 1.85 10.45
N MET A 120 -14.09 1.81 9.15
CA MET A 120 -13.29 1.13 8.15
C MET A 120 -12.41 2.15 7.42
N VAL A 121 -11.12 1.84 7.31
CA VAL A 121 -10.16 2.62 6.51
C VAL A 121 -10.01 1.98 5.14
N SER A 122 -10.24 2.76 4.08
CA SER A 122 -10.00 2.39 2.68
C SER A 122 -9.06 3.39 2.01
N ILE A 123 -8.19 2.91 1.12
CA ILE A 123 -7.39 3.78 0.27
C ILE A 123 -8.31 4.50 -0.73
N ASN A 124 -8.07 5.78 -0.98
CA ASN A 124 -8.77 6.51 -2.03
C ASN A 124 -8.37 5.91 -3.39
N PRO A 125 -9.31 5.41 -4.20
CA PRO A 125 -8.97 4.84 -5.51
C PRO A 125 -8.29 5.85 -6.45
N ALA A 126 -8.45 7.17 -6.22
CA ALA A 126 -7.75 8.19 -7.01
C ALA A 126 -6.21 8.09 -6.91
N ILE A 127 -5.67 7.52 -5.82
CA ILE A 127 -4.22 7.39 -5.64
C ILE A 127 -3.65 6.06 -6.14
N VAL A 128 -4.50 5.07 -6.49
CA VAL A 128 -4.07 3.77 -7.03
C VAL A 128 -4.68 3.59 -8.41
N VAL A 129 -3.86 3.72 -9.45
CA VAL A 129 -4.26 3.51 -10.84
C VAL A 129 -3.81 2.12 -11.26
N ALA A 130 -4.76 1.30 -11.69
CA ALA A 130 -4.47 -0.01 -12.23
C ALA A 130 -3.92 0.17 -13.67
N ASN A 131 -2.69 -0.27 -13.95
CA ASN A 131 -2.09 -0.23 -15.29
C ASN A 131 -2.48 -1.46 -16.12
N VAL A 132 -3.70 -1.94 -15.91
CA VAL A 132 -4.17 -3.21 -16.45
C VAL A 132 -4.91 -2.92 -17.75
N SER A 133 -4.68 -3.72 -18.79
CA SER A 133 -5.38 -3.56 -20.06
C SER A 133 -6.91 -3.62 -19.85
N LYS A 134 -7.70 -2.92 -20.68
CA LYS A 134 -9.18 -2.95 -20.60
C LYS A 134 -9.75 -4.39 -20.57
N GLU A 135 -9.03 -5.32 -21.19
CA GLU A 135 -9.39 -6.72 -21.33
C GLU A 135 -9.20 -7.51 -20.03
N GLU A 136 -8.13 -7.25 -19.28
CA GLU A 136 -7.87 -7.85 -17.97
C GLU A 136 -8.73 -7.22 -16.85
N LEU A 137 -9.03 -5.91 -16.96
CA LEU A 137 -10.00 -5.26 -16.07
C LEU A 137 -11.40 -5.90 -16.23
N GLY A 138 -11.78 -6.24 -17.46
CA GLY A 138 -13.00 -7.02 -17.75
C GLY A 138 -12.99 -8.39 -17.09
N LYS A 139 -11.87 -9.11 -17.14
CA LYS A 139 -11.71 -10.42 -16.47
C LYS A 139 -11.80 -10.31 -14.94
N MET A 140 -11.24 -9.25 -14.34
CA MET A 140 -11.31 -9.00 -12.90
C MET A 140 -12.75 -8.63 -12.45
N ALA A 141 -13.46 -7.82 -13.24
CA ALA A 141 -14.86 -7.48 -12.99
C ALA A 141 -15.79 -8.70 -13.13
N GLN A 142 -15.55 -9.57 -14.13
CA GLN A 142 -16.30 -10.81 -14.32
C GLN A 142 -16.07 -11.81 -13.17
N ARG A 143 -14.83 -11.94 -12.65
CA ARG A 143 -14.57 -12.75 -11.44
C ARG A 143 -15.35 -12.25 -10.22
N LYS A 144 -15.52 -10.93 -10.08
CA LYS A 144 -16.29 -10.33 -8.98
C LYS A 144 -17.80 -10.63 -9.09
N LEU A 145 -18.34 -10.75 -10.31
CA LEU A 145 -19.74 -11.14 -10.55
C LEU A 145 -19.98 -12.64 -10.31
N LEU A 146 -18.98 -13.48 -10.58
CA LEU A 146 -19.06 -14.94 -10.42
C LEU A 146 -18.91 -15.40 -8.95
N GLN A 147 -18.58 -14.50 -8.02
CA GLN A 147 -18.46 -14.80 -6.58
C GLN A 147 -19.72 -14.41 -5.78
N LEU A 148 -20.87 -14.16 -6.42
CA LEU A 148 -22.13 -14.07 -5.69
C LEU A 148 -22.34 -15.39 -4.91
N PRO A 149 -22.66 -15.37 -3.60
CA PRO A 149 -22.91 -16.61 -2.87
C PRO A 149 -24.08 -17.33 -3.53
N SER A 150 -23.84 -18.58 -3.94
CA SER A 150 -24.88 -19.47 -4.45
C SER A 150 -26.06 -19.49 -3.48
N PRO A 151 -27.32 -19.52 -3.98
CA PRO A 151 -28.48 -19.69 -3.13
C PRO A 151 -28.31 -20.98 -2.31
N LEU A 152 -28.54 -20.90 -1.00
CA LEU A 152 -28.55 -22.07 -0.12
C LEU A 152 -29.46 -23.16 -0.72
N PRO A 153 -29.06 -24.44 -0.69
CA PRO A 153 -29.94 -25.51 -1.14
C PRO A 153 -31.16 -25.55 -0.23
N HIS A 154 -32.33 -25.42 -0.84
CA HIS A 154 -33.62 -25.63 -0.18
C HIS A 154 -33.66 -27.06 0.35
N ILE A 155 -33.74 -27.20 1.68
CA ILE A 155 -34.04 -28.48 2.34
C ILE A 155 -35.54 -28.74 2.11
N PRO A 156 -35.94 -29.82 1.41
CA PRO A 156 -37.35 -30.17 1.34
C PRO A 156 -37.78 -30.72 2.69
N SER A 157 -38.83 -30.10 3.25
CA SER A 157 -39.50 -30.55 4.47
C SER A 157 -40.01 -31.97 4.27
N GLY A 158 -39.41 -32.93 4.99
CA GLY A 158 -39.86 -34.31 5.00
C GLY A 158 -41.27 -34.43 5.55
N GLU A 159 -42.11 -35.17 4.82
CA GLU A 159 -43.43 -35.62 5.23
C GLU A 159 -43.34 -36.44 6.52
N THR A 160 -44.04 -36.01 7.57
CA THR A 160 -44.38 -36.85 8.71
C THR A 160 -45.57 -37.72 8.33
N LYS A 161 -45.35 -39.04 8.36
CA LYS A 161 -46.40 -40.05 8.42
C LYS A 161 -46.64 -40.45 9.87
#